data_AF-A0A969LUI3-F1
#
_entry.id   AF-A0A969LUI3-F1
#
_cell.length_a   1.000
_cell.length_b   1.000
_cell.length_c   1.000
_cell.angle_alpha   90.00
_cell.angle_beta   90.00
_cell.angle_gamma   90.00
#
_symmetry.space_group_name_H-M   'P 1'
#
loop_
_entity.id
_entity.type
_entity.pdbx_description
1 polymer ?
#
loop_
_entity_poly.entity_id
_entity_poly.type
_entity_poly.pdbx_seq_one_letter_code
_entity_poly.pdbx_strand_id
1 'polypeptide(L)'
;MLKQAISQSFTLQPKEEKVISFSCIVPPQTPVTRGRTRVHLRTGLDISMAIDPSDWDEISVKPHPLMEKVLQAVQNLGFHLHEVDCEYNPRLGHPYPFVQEFEFRPNGKYYGRLDELEVTLRFDGYQLEVLLQIDRKVRGLQSFIEESFGLDERYAHLQIPASDADISIGVLMEQIDSLIQSRL
;
A
#
# COMPACT_ATOMS: atom_id res chain seq x y z
N MET A 1 5.62 -5.74 -11.52
CA MET A 1 6.24 -4.52 -12.07
C MET A 1 5.51 -4.15 -13.35
N LEU A 2 4.94 -2.94 -13.44
CA LEU A 2 4.37 -2.45 -14.69
C LEU A 2 5.49 -2.23 -15.70
N LYS A 3 5.35 -2.74 -16.92
CA LYS A 3 6.31 -2.54 -18.01
C LYS A 3 5.54 -2.22 -19.28
N GLN A 4 5.94 -1.16 -19.97
CA GLN A 4 5.32 -0.70 -21.21
C GLN A 4 6.41 -0.38 -22.23
N ALA A 5 6.28 -0.86 -23.46
CA ALA A 5 7.13 -0.45 -24.55
C ALA A 5 6.71 0.97 -25.02
N ILE A 6 7.65 1.90 -25.04
CA ILE A 6 7.40 3.30 -25.44
C ILE A 6 7.68 3.56 -26.92
N SER A 7 8.41 2.68 -27.59
CA SER A 7 8.71 2.78 -29.02
C SER A 7 8.92 1.41 -29.66
N GLN A 8 8.82 1.35 -30.98
CA GLN A 8 9.36 0.25 -31.78
C GLN A 8 10.87 0.41 -31.98
N SER A 9 11.52 -0.54 -32.65
CA SER A 9 12.93 -0.43 -33.04
C SER A 9 13.15 0.74 -34.00
N PHE A 10 14.24 1.48 -33.82
CA PHE A 10 14.69 2.54 -34.73
C PHE A 10 16.22 2.61 -34.77
N THR A 11 16.76 3.35 -35.73
CA THR A 11 18.19 3.65 -35.83
C THR A 11 18.40 5.12 -35.53
N LEU A 12 19.44 5.44 -34.74
CA LEU A 12 19.91 6.81 -34.53
C LEU A 12 21.27 6.98 -35.21
N GLN A 13 21.44 8.09 -35.91
CA GLN A 13 22.73 8.53 -36.42
C GLN A 13 23.57 9.18 -35.31
N PRO A 14 24.90 9.29 -35.48
CA PRO A 14 25.73 9.99 -34.51
C PRO A 14 25.24 11.43 -34.26
N LYS A 15 25.00 11.76 -32.99
CA LYS A 15 24.46 13.05 -32.52
C LYS A 15 23.01 13.34 -32.93
N GLU A 16 22.29 12.36 -33.46
CA GLU A 16 20.85 12.49 -33.67
C GLU A 16 20.12 12.47 -32.31
N GLU A 17 19.19 13.40 -32.12
CA GLU A 17 18.32 13.45 -30.96
C GLU A 17 16.92 13.01 -31.34
N LYS A 18 16.31 12.18 -30.49
CA LYS A 18 14.93 11.71 -30.67
C LYS A 18 14.18 11.83 -29.35
N VAL A 19 13.04 12.52 -29.41
CA VAL A 19 12.12 12.65 -28.28
C VAL A 19 10.93 11.73 -28.50
N ILE A 20 10.66 10.87 -27.52
CA ILE A 20 9.51 9.96 -27.52
C ILE A 20 8.61 10.34 -26.35
N SER A 21 7.48 10.98 -26.66
CA SER A 21 6.45 11.27 -25.66
C SER A 21 5.67 10.01 -25.32
N PHE A 22 5.41 9.78 -24.02
CA PHE A 22 4.60 8.65 -23.56
C PHE A 22 3.66 9.08 -22.43
N SER A 23 2.66 8.25 -22.19
CA SER A 23 1.82 8.30 -20.99
C SER A 23 1.57 6.87 -20.50
N CYS A 24 1.37 6.73 -19.20
CA CYS A 24 1.00 5.46 -18.58
C CYS A 24 0.00 5.72 -17.45
N ILE A 25 -0.83 4.73 -17.17
CA ILE A 25 -1.75 4.77 -16.03
C ILE A 25 -1.01 4.14 -14.86
N VAL A 26 -0.91 4.89 -13.75
CA VAL A 26 -0.38 4.36 -12.49
C VAL A 26 -1.40 3.35 -11.93
N PRO A 27 -1.02 2.08 -11.70
CA PRO A 27 -1.94 1.09 -11.14
C PRO A 27 -2.51 1.55 -9.79
N PRO A 28 -3.81 1.33 -9.51
CA PRO A 28 -4.41 1.70 -8.21
C PRO A 28 -3.72 1.08 -7.00
N GLN A 29 -3.08 -0.09 -7.18
CA GLN A 29 -2.32 -0.82 -6.16
C GLN A 29 -0.87 -0.34 -6.02
N THR A 30 -0.46 0.74 -6.72
CA THR A 30 0.88 1.30 -6.56
C THR A 30 1.02 1.79 -5.12
N PRO A 31 2.06 1.37 -4.38
CA PRO A 31 2.17 1.69 -2.98
C PRO A 31 2.43 3.18 -2.78
N VAL A 32 1.91 3.70 -1.68
CA VAL A 32 2.12 5.08 -1.25
C VAL A 32 3.61 5.29 -0.94
N THR A 33 4.19 6.38 -1.44
CA THR A 33 5.58 6.73 -1.14
C THR A 33 5.64 7.33 0.26
N ARG A 34 5.86 6.49 1.27
CA ARG A 34 5.94 6.87 2.69
C ARG A 34 6.86 5.90 3.43
N GLY A 35 7.47 6.38 4.52
CA GLY A 35 8.38 5.58 5.32
C GLY A 35 9.59 5.13 4.49
N ARG A 36 9.79 3.81 4.40
CA ARG A 36 10.88 3.20 3.63
C ARG A 36 10.50 2.88 2.19
N THR A 37 9.20 2.89 1.87
CA THR A 37 8.69 2.58 0.54
C THR A 37 9.07 3.67 -0.47
N ARG A 38 9.63 3.26 -1.61
CA ARG A 38 10.00 4.12 -2.75
C ARG A 38 9.41 3.55 -4.02
N VAL A 39 9.00 4.44 -4.93
CA VAL A 39 8.47 4.07 -6.24
C VAL A 39 9.30 4.78 -7.29
N HIS A 40 9.76 4.03 -8.28
CA HIS A 40 10.61 4.55 -9.35
C HIS A 40 10.00 4.30 -10.72
N LEU A 41 10.15 5.27 -11.60
CA LEU A 41 10.03 5.09 -13.04
C LEU A 41 11.41 4.73 -13.57
N ARG A 42 11.51 3.55 -14.22
CA ARG A 42 12.75 3.12 -14.87
C ARG A 42 12.59 3.18 -16.37
N THR A 43 13.46 3.96 -17.03
CA THR A 43 13.59 3.94 -18.49
C THR A 43 14.76 3.05 -18.87
N GLY A 44 14.58 2.21 -19.88
CA GLY A 44 15.65 1.38 -20.44
C GLY A 44 15.58 1.38 -21.95
N LEU A 45 16.75 1.40 -22.59
CA LEU A 45 16.87 1.31 -24.04
C LEU A 45 17.66 0.04 -24.38
N ASP A 46 17.03 -0.87 -25.12
CA ASP A 46 17.68 -2.07 -25.64
C ASP A 46 18.46 -1.71 -26.91
N ILE A 47 19.78 -1.87 -26.88
CA ILE A 47 20.68 -1.59 -28.00
C ILE A 47 21.40 -2.86 -28.40
N SER A 48 21.16 -3.28 -29.64
CA SER A 48 21.83 -4.44 -30.22
C SER A 48 23.35 -4.31 -30.14
N MET A 49 23.99 -5.31 -29.55
CA MET A 49 25.47 -5.42 -29.43
C MET A 49 26.13 -4.29 -28.62
N ALA A 50 25.38 -3.59 -27.75
CA ALA A 50 25.92 -2.57 -26.86
C ALA A 50 25.41 -2.74 -25.41
N ILE A 51 25.92 -1.90 -24.51
CA ILE A 51 25.41 -1.83 -23.13
C ILE A 51 24.15 -0.96 -23.14
N ASP A 52 23.04 -1.53 -22.68
CA ASP A 52 21.76 -0.84 -22.55
C ASP A 52 21.86 0.29 -21.51
N PRO A 53 21.65 1.56 -21.90
CA PRO A 53 21.55 2.62 -20.91
C PRO A 53 20.23 2.48 -20.13
N SER A 54 20.26 2.86 -18.86
CA SER A 54 19.07 2.92 -18.02
C SER A 54 19.06 4.18 -17.18
N ASP A 55 17.85 4.68 -16.93
CA ASP A 55 17.57 5.85 -16.10
C ASP A 55 16.54 5.50 -15.03
N TRP A 56 16.63 6.15 -13.87
CA TRP A 56 15.79 5.91 -12.71
C TRP A 56 15.33 7.23 -12.10
N ASP A 57 14.03 7.51 -12.21
CA ASP A 57 13.39 8.67 -11.59
C ASP A 57 12.54 8.22 -10.42
N GLU A 58 12.76 8.77 -9.22
CA GLU A 58 11.84 8.56 -8.10
C GLU A 58 10.55 9.36 -8.29
N ILE A 59 9.40 8.74 -8.04
CA ILE A 59 8.09 9.38 -8.08
C ILE A 59 7.41 9.32 -6.71
N SER A 60 6.70 10.40 -6.37
CA SER A 60 5.90 10.46 -5.14
C SER A 60 4.46 10.01 -5.42
N VAL A 61 4.09 8.86 -4.88
CA VAL A 61 2.71 8.34 -4.91
C VAL A 61 2.01 8.75 -3.62
N LYS A 62 0.94 9.53 -3.75
CA LYS A 62 0.12 9.98 -2.62
C LYS A 62 -0.98 8.95 -2.31
N PRO A 63 -1.40 8.83 -1.05
CA PRO A 63 -2.53 7.98 -0.69
C PRO A 63 -3.81 8.43 -1.40
N HIS A 64 -4.67 7.46 -1.74
CA HIS A 64 -6.01 7.75 -2.22
C HIS A 64 -6.81 8.51 -1.13
N PRO A 65 -7.74 9.43 -1.46
CA PRO A 65 -8.48 10.19 -0.45
C PRO A 65 -9.17 9.32 0.63
N LEU A 66 -9.73 8.17 0.26
CA LEU A 66 -10.30 7.23 1.23
C LEU A 66 -9.24 6.62 2.15
N MET A 67 -8.04 6.32 1.63
CA MET A 67 -6.93 5.82 2.46
C MET A 67 -6.53 6.87 3.49
N GLU A 68 -6.38 8.13 3.06
CA GLU A 68 -6.03 9.24 3.96
C GLU A 68 -7.06 9.39 5.09
N LYS A 69 -8.36 9.28 4.78
CA LYS A 69 -9.41 9.33 5.79
C LYS A 69 -9.33 8.18 6.80
N VAL A 70 -9.05 6.96 6.34
CA VAL A 70 -8.87 5.79 7.23
C VAL A 70 -7.64 5.99 8.13
N LEU A 71 -6.50 6.38 7.56
CA LEU A 71 -5.28 6.66 8.32
C LEU A 71 -5.51 7.75 9.37
N GLN A 72 -6.21 8.83 9.00
CA GLN A 72 -6.56 9.90 9.93
C GLN A 72 -7.54 9.45 11.02
N ALA A 73 -8.52 8.60 10.69
CA ALA A 73 -9.43 8.02 11.67
C ALA A 73 -8.68 7.17 12.70
N VAL A 74 -7.76 6.32 12.24
CA VAL A 74 -6.88 5.53 13.13
C VAL A 74 -6.06 6.44 14.04
N GLN A 75 -5.45 7.50 13.49
CA GLN A 75 -4.69 8.46 14.30
C GLN A 75 -5.54 9.16 15.37
N ASN A 76 -6.75 9.60 14.99
CA ASN A 76 -7.69 10.26 15.90
C ASN A 76 -8.22 9.33 17.00
N LEU A 77 -8.19 8.00 16.81
CA LEU A 77 -8.49 7.01 17.84
C LEU A 77 -7.38 6.85 18.89
N GLY A 78 -6.25 7.54 18.71
CA GLY A 78 -5.13 7.54 19.65
C GLY A 78 -3.98 6.64 19.22
N PHE A 79 -3.89 6.26 17.94
CA PHE A 79 -2.77 5.51 17.39
C PHE A 79 -1.76 6.45 16.71
N HIS A 80 -0.48 6.11 16.75
CA HIS A 80 0.57 6.88 16.08
C HIS A 80 1.28 6.01 15.06
N LEU A 81 1.42 6.51 13.84
CA LEU A 81 2.10 5.76 12.78
C LEU A 81 3.57 5.55 13.17
N HIS A 82 3.99 4.28 13.16
CA HIS A 82 5.32 3.85 13.54
C HIS A 82 6.16 3.50 12.31
N GLU A 83 5.63 2.64 11.44
CA GLU A 83 6.33 2.13 10.26
C GLU A 83 5.37 2.02 9.07
N VAL A 84 5.93 2.12 7.86
CA VAL A 84 5.24 1.84 6.60
C VAL A 84 6.21 1.09 5.72
N ASP A 85 5.84 -0.13 5.33
CA ASP A 85 6.63 -0.96 4.42
C ASP A 85 5.75 -1.80 3.49
N CYS A 86 6.36 -2.32 2.43
CA CYS A 86 5.74 -3.31 1.55
C CYS A 86 6.20 -4.72 1.93
N GLU A 87 5.27 -5.53 2.43
CA GLU A 87 5.54 -6.90 2.87
C GLU A 87 5.13 -7.93 1.81
N TYR A 88 5.95 -8.96 1.64
CA TYR A 88 5.65 -10.05 0.69
C TYR A 88 4.44 -10.86 1.17
N ASN A 89 3.33 -10.75 0.45
CA ASN A 89 2.10 -11.47 0.76
C ASN A 89 1.38 -11.85 -0.55
N PRO A 90 1.65 -13.05 -1.12
CA PRO A 90 1.09 -13.46 -2.40
C PRO A 90 -0.40 -13.83 -2.34
N ARG A 91 -0.97 -14.01 -1.14
CA ARG A 91 -2.38 -14.34 -0.94
C ARG A 91 -3.25 -13.08 -0.93
N LEU A 92 -2.85 -12.05 -0.17
CA LEU A 92 -3.57 -10.79 -0.08
C LEU A 92 -3.15 -9.74 -1.12
N GLY A 93 -1.92 -9.82 -1.63
CA GLY A 93 -1.33 -8.79 -2.49
C GLY A 93 -1.85 -8.75 -3.93
N HIS A 94 -2.65 -9.73 -4.36
CA HIS A 94 -3.05 -9.88 -5.77
C HIS A 94 -3.57 -8.55 -6.36
N PRO A 95 -3.11 -8.14 -7.56
CA PRO A 95 -2.32 -8.90 -8.54
C PRO A 95 -0.80 -8.91 -8.31
N TYR A 96 -0.29 -8.26 -7.25
CA TYR A 96 1.13 -8.21 -6.94
C TYR A 96 1.46 -9.13 -5.75
N PRO A 97 2.71 -9.58 -5.55
CA PRO A 97 3.01 -10.50 -4.47
C PRO A 97 3.29 -9.79 -3.13
N PHE A 98 2.78 -8.57 -2.94
CA PHE A 98 3.02 -7.76 -1.74
C PHE A 98 1.81 -6.92 -1.37
N VAL A 99 1.75 -6.52 -0.11
CA VAL A 99 0.81 -5.53 0.44
C VAL A 99 1.60 -4.39 1.06
N GLN A 100 1.00 -3.19 1.15
CA GLN A 100 1.59 -2.10 1.94
C GLN A 100 0.91 -2.06 3.30
N GLU A 101 1.72 -2.17 4.35
CA GLU A 101 1.29 -2.19 5.74
C GLU A 101 1.64 -0.85 6.40
N PHE A 102 0.67 -0.32 7.15
CA PHE A 102 0.84 0.85 7.99
C PHE A 102 0.78 0.37 9.45
N GLU A 103 1.94 0.28 10.11
CA GLU A 103 2.04 -0.13 11.51
C GLU A 103 1.81 1.07 12.42
N PHE A 104 0.92 0.92 13.38
CA PHE A 104 0.65 1.94 14.38
C PHE A 104 0.90 1.43 15.79
N ARG A 105 1.43 2.32 16.64
CA ARG A 105 1.56 2.08 18.09
C ARG A 105 0.42 2.77 18.84
N PRO A 106 -0.22 2.10 19.81
CA PRO A 106 -1.34 2.67 20.54
C PRO A 106 -0.88 3.69 21.58
N ASN A 107 -1.73 4.68 21.80
CA ASN A 107 -1.70 5.63 22.91
C ASN A 107 -3.12 5.76 23.49
N GLY A 108 -3.30 6.56 24.54
CA GLY A 108 -4.61 6.82 25.15
C GLY A 108 -5.31 5.54 25.58
N LYS A 109 -6.57 5.36 25.16
CA LYS A 109 -7.43 4.25 25.60
C LYS A 109 -6.97 2.85 25.16
N TYR A 110 -6.09 2.78 24.17
CA TYR A 110 -5.54 1.52 23.64
C TYR A 110 -4.15 1.20 24.21
N TYR A 111 -3.50 2.16 24.87
CA TYR A 111 -2.20 1.95 25.49
C TYR A 111 -2.26 0.81 26.52
N GLY A 112 -1.36 -0.16 26.40
CA GLY A 112 -1.30 -1.33 27.28
C GLY A 112 -2.40 -2.38 27.05
N ARG A 113 -3.34 -2.14 26.15
CA ARG A 113 -4.35 -3.14 25.69
C ARG A 113 -3.94 -3.82 24.40
N LEU A 114 -3.22 -3.10 23.55
CA LEU A 114 -2.62 -3.53 22.28
C LEU A 114 -1.13 -3.18 22.28
N ASP A 115 -0.34 -3.91 21.50
CA ASP A 115 1.07 -3.56 21.25
C ASP A 115 1.22 -2.80 19.93
N GLU A 116 0.43 -3.18 18.92
CA GLU A 116 0.39 -2.57 17.61
C GLU A 116 -0.97 -2.81 16.92
N LEU A 117 -1.24 -1.97 15.93
CA LEU A 117 -2.32 -2.11 14.97
C LEU A 117 -1.69 -1.99 13.59
N GLU A 118 -1.76 -3.06 12.80
CA GLU A 118 -1.33 -3.02 11.40
C GLU A 118 -2.56 -2.81 10.51
N VAL A 119 -2.42 -1.90 9.56
CA VAL A 119 -3.49 -1.53 8.64
C VAL A 119 -3.01 -1.76 7.22
N THR A 120 -3.66 -2.68 6.52
CA THR A 120 -3.44 -2.91 5.08
C THR A 120 -4.57 -2.27 4.29
N LEU A 121 -4.20 -1.41 3.33
CA LEU A 121 -5.13 -0.64 2.52
C LEU A 121 -5.00 -1.03 1.05
N ARG A 122 -6.07 -1.56 0.44
CA ARG A 122 -6.07 -1.93 -0.97
C ARG A 122 -7.22 -1.26 -1.71
N PHE A 123 -6.90 -0.38 -2.65
CA PHE A 123 -7.87 0.24 -3.53
C PHE A 123 -7.85 -0.45 -4.89
N ASP A 124 -9.00 -0.95 -5.34
CA ASP A 124 -9.14 -1.65 -6.63
C ASP A 124 -9.71 -0.77 -7.76
N GLY A 125 -10.06 0.48 -7.45
CA GLY A 125 -10.74 1.41 -8.35
C GLY A 125 -12.24 1.56 -8.08
N TYR A 126 -12.85 0.61 -7.37
CA TYR A 126 -14.28 0.57 -7.04
C TYR A 126 -14.54 0.65 -5.53
N GLN A 127 -13.60 0.16 -4.73
CA GLN A 127 -13.68 0.14 -3.28
C GLN A 127 -12.29 0.18 -2.65
N LEU A 128 -12.23 0.69 -1.43
CA LEU A 128 -11.11 0.55 -0.53
C LEU A 128 -11.39 -0.62 0.42
N GLU A 129 -10.58 -1.65 0.35
CA GLU A 129 -10.51 -2.71 1.35
C GLU A 129 -9.51 -2.32 2.43
N VAL A 130 -9.96 -2.46 3.69
CA VAL A 130 -9.19 -2.17 4.88
C VAL A 130 -9.13 -3.46 5.70
N LEU A 131 -7.92 -3.99 5.86
CA LEU A 131 -7.66 -5.09 6.77
C LEU A 131 -6.93 -4.54 7.99
N LEU A 132 -7.48 -4.82 9.16
CA LEU A 132 -6.89 -4.48 10.46
C LEU A 132 -6.39 -5.77 11.09
N GLN A 133 -5.11 -5.81 11.42
CA GLN A 133 -4.53 -6.86 12.25
C GLN A 133 -4.29 -6.27 13.64
N ILE A 134 -5.01 -6.81 14.60
CA ILE A 134 -5.03 -6.33 15.98
C ILE A 134 -4.13 -7.24 16.80
N ASP A 135 -2.86 -6.87 16.94
CA ASP A 135 -1.89 -7.73 17.62
C ASP A 135 -1.76 -7.46 19.12
N ARG A 136 -1.62 -8.57 19.85
CA ARG A 136 -1.29 -8.66 21.27
C ARG A 136 -0.06 -9.57 21.35
N LYS A 137 1.12 -8.97 21.42
CA LYS A 137 2.45 -9.61 21.51
C LYS A 137 2.64 -10.86 20.63
N VAL A 138 2.98 -10.72 19.34
CA VAL A 138 3.98 -11.58 18.68
C VAL A 138 4.70 -10.82 17.55
N ARG A 139 5.99 -10.52 17.72
CA ARG A 139 6.81 -9.90 16.66
C ARG A 139 7.40 -10.94 15.69
N GLY A 140 7.20 -10.72 14.40
CA GLY A 140 8.07 -11.16 13.29
C GLY A 140 7.79 -12.55 12.71
N LEU A 141 7.89 -12.67 11.37
CA LEU A 141 8.03 -13.86 10.48
C LEU A 141 7.14 -15.11 10.71
N GLN A 142 6.36 -15.17 11.78
CA GLN A 142 5.48 -16.29 12.16
C GLN A 142 4.04 -16.13 11.66
N SER A 143 3.63 -14.96 11.17
CA SER A 143 2.29 -14.75 10.56
C SER A 143 2.07 -15.60 9.30
N PHE A 144 3.13 -16.06 8.65
CA PHE A 144 3.06 -16.93 7.46
C PHE A 144 2.64 -18.39 7.76
N ILE A 145 2.64 -18.84 9.03
CA ILE A 145 2.41 -20.26 9.38
C ILE A 145 0.96 -20.55 9.78
N GLU A 146 0.20 -19.57 10.29
CA GLU A 146 -1.14 -19.81 10.89
C GLU A 146 -2.32 -19.66 9.93
N GLU A 147 -2.08 -19.15 8.72
CA GLU A 147 -3.07 -18.86 7.67
C GLU A 147 -3.70 -20.14 7.03
N SER A 148 -3.53 -21.31 7.67
CA SER A 148 -4.11 -22.60 7.26
C SER A 148 -5.31 -23.04 8.11
N PHE A 149 -5.67 -22.30 9.16
CA PHE A 149 -6.80 -22.63 10.02
C PHE A 149 -7.69 -21.40 10.19
N GLY A 150 -8.76 -21.34 9.42
CA GLY A 150 -9.63 -20.16 9.34
C GLY A 150 -10.08 -19.59 10.68
N LEU A 151 -10.22 -18.26 10.68
CA LEU A 151 -10.73 -17.39 11.74
C LEU A 151 -9.74 -17.09 12.87
N ASP A 152 -8.66 -16.38 12.55
CA ASP A 152 -7.92 -15.67 13.58
C ASP A 152 -8.73 -14.43 14.03
N GLU A 153 -9.14 -14.44 15.30
CA GLU A 153 -9.87 -13.36 15.98
C GLU A 153 -9.07 -12.03 16.00
N ARG A 154 -7.83 -11.99 15.51
CA ARG A 154 -7.04 -10.76 15.36
C ARG A 154 -7.36 -9.93 14.12
N TYR A 155 -7.96 -10.51 13.08
CA TYR A 155 -8.19 -9.79 11.82
C TYR A 155 -9.60 -9.23 11.68
N ALA A 156 -9.74 -7.93 11.52
CA ALA A 156 -10.99 -7.26 11.21
C ALA A 156 -10.94 -6.65 9.81
N HIS A 157 -12.08 -6.64 9.12
CA HIS A 157 -12.17 -6.20 7.73
C HIS A 157 -13.28 -5.17 7.55
N LEU A 158 -13.00 -4.12 6.78
CA LEU A 158 -13.92 -3.07 6.39
C LEU A 158 -13.78 -2.81 4.89
N GLN A 159 -14.91 -2.66 4.20
CA GLN A 159 -14.94 -2.22 2.80
C GLN A 159 -15.63 -0.87 2.71
N ILE A 160 -15.01 0.06 1.99
CA ILE A 160 -15.53 1.40 1.76
C ILE A 160 -15.68 1.57 0.25
N PRO A 161 -16.92 1.58 -0.28
CA PRO A 161 -17.16 1.84 -1.70
C PRO A 161 -16.56 3.19 -2.13
N ALA A 162 -16.05 3.28 -3.36
CA ALA A 162 -15.59 4.53 -3.93
C ALA A 162 -16.73 5.57 -4.07
N SER A 163 -17.98 5.11 -4.12
CA SER A 163 -19.17 5.99 -4.06
C SER A 163 -19.29 6.74 -2.74
N ASP A 164 -18.70 6.22 -1.66
CA ASP A 164 -18.74 6.82 -0.33
C ASP A 164 -17.54 7.74 -0.11
N ALA A 165 -17.11 8.44 -1.17
CA ALA A 165 -15.98 9.36 -1.16
C ALA A 165 -16.08 10.42 -0.06
N ASP A 166 -17.29 10.78 0.36
CA ASP A 166 -17.59 11.78 1.38
C ASP A 166 -17.82 11.22 2.79
N ILE A 167 -17.59 9.92 3.01
CA ILE A 167 -17.68 9.32 4.35
C ILE A 167 -16.88 10.15 5.36
N SER A 168 -17.51 10.47 6.49
CA SER A 168 -16.89 11.32 7.49
C SER A 168 -15.86 10.53 8.30
N ILE A 169 -14.81 11.23 8.73
CA ILE A 169 -13.79 10.63 9.59
C ILE A 169 -14.42 10.11 10.90
N GLY A 170 -15.46 10.78 11.42
CA GLY A 170 -16.17 10.33 12.62
C GLY A 170 -16.83 8.95 12.45
N VAL A 171 -17.49 8.71 11.30
CA VAL A 171 -18.10 7.39 11.01
C VAL A 171 -17.02 6.31 10.89
N LEU A 172 -15.91 6.61 10.20
CA LEU A 172 -14.78 5.69 10.11
C LEU A 172 -14.17 5.39 11.48
N MET A 173 -14.02 6.41 12.34
CA MET A 173 -13.55 6.22 13.71
C MET A 173 -14.48 5.29 14.48
N GLU A 174 -15.80 5.50 14.45
CA GLU A 174 -16.76 4.61 15.14
C GLU A 174 -16.71 3.17 14.63
N GLN A 175 -16.63 2.98 13.30
CA GLN A 175 -16.52 1.65 12.69
C GLN A 175 -15.23 0.94 13.09
N ILE A 176 -14.09 1.62 12.95
CA ILE A 176 -12.78 1.07 13.32
C ILE A 176 -12.71 0.80 14.82
N ASP A 177 -13.23 1.70 15.65
CA ASP A 177 -13.27 1.53 17.11
C ASP A 177 -14.07 0.29 17.51
N SER A 178 -15.26 0.11 16.93
CA SER A 178 -16.12 -1.05 17.18
C SER A 178 -15.44 -2.35 16.78
N LEU A 179 -14.78 -2.37 15.60
CA LEU A 179 -14.01 -3.51 15.15
C LEU A 179 -12.88 -3.86 16.11
N ILE A 180 -12.09 -2.86 16.55
CA ILE A 180 -11.00 -3.08 17.51
C ILE A 180 -11.55 -3.61 18.85
N GLN A 181 -12.58 -2.97 19.42
CA GLN A 181 -13.13 -3.39 20.72
C GLN A 181 -13.74 -4.79 20.67
N SER A 182 -14.31 -5.22 19.53
CA SER A 182 -14.87 -6.56 19.38
C SER A 182 -13.85 -7.70 19.50
N ARG A 183 -12.54 -7.37 19.44
CA ARG A 183 -11.41 -8.32 19.46
C ARG A 183 -10.46 -8.13 20.64
N LEU A 184 -10.79 -7.21 21.55
CA LEU A 184 -10.02 -6.93 22.77
C LEU A 184 -10.52 -7.74 23.96
#